data_AF-A0A7C3SVF9-F1
#
_entry.id   AF-A0A7C3SVF9-F1
#
_cell.length_a   1.000
_cell.length_b   1.000
_cell.length_c   1.000
_cell.angle_alpha   90.00
_cell.angle_beta   90.00
_cell.angle_gamma   90.00
#
_symmetry.space_group_name_H-M   'P 1'
#
loop_
_entity.id
_entity.type
_entity.pdbx_description
1 polymer ?
#
loop_
_entity_poly.entity_id
_entity_poly.type
_entity_poly.pdbx_seq_one_letter_code
_entity_poly.pdbx_strand_id
1 'polypeptide(L)'
;MESKNLINQKVNDFEKFFNVEKNKKFREKMKIYIFLVLIFFAFSVYGQTLPDKLPDQVLLTKYRSHLLGLDSLMQNGITTDSSTGLKFYCPGAIYRGNYDWDSYFQAIVQIYMGWSSKYIKDGVLIFLDNENDSGFIPRSIPADPWDVKEQVKPFLAQICYLVYKAYGEKDWILKEPYFTKLKKYIDYWLNQMTNKKDGLSFWMSAPHTGMDDQVERAGYWEDAQCEGVDLNCYLVRETLAFSKLCRLAGKDKMAEKYENISEERKQAIRKLLWDDKDGFFYDRKVDPKKPLSKMVWEYSPLNTLSSNQYKIPVKSVESFAVLWAKVATPEQAKRMIVEHLFNPREF
;
A
#
# COMPACT_ATOMS: atom_id res chain seq x y z
N MET A 1 -40.17 12.76 30.24
CA MET A 1 -39.96 13.00 31.69
C MET A 1 -39.20 11.86 32.35
N GLU A 2 -39.43 10.59 31.97
CA GLU A 2 -38.72 9.41 32.50
C GLU A 2 -37.20 9.41 32.26
N SER A 3 -36.73 9.95 31.12
CA SER A 3 -35.29 10.01 30.80
C SER A 3 -34.49 11.00 31.66
N LYS A 4 -35.09 12.12 32.09
CA LYS A 4 -34.45 13.06 33.04
C LYS A 4 -34.34 12.47 34.43
N ASN A 5 -35.34 11.69 34.87
CA ASN A 5 -35.31 11.02 36.17
C ASN A 5 -34.27 9.89 36.21
N LEU A 6 -34.09 9.14 35.13
CA LEU A 6 -33.07 8.10 35.04
C LEU A 6 -31.64 8.66 35.04
N ILE A 7 -31.42 9.80 34.36
CA ILE A 7 -30.13 10.51 34.37
C ILE A 7 -29.84 11.06 35.77
N ASN A 8 -30.81 11.72 36.41
CA ASN A 8 -30.63 12.25 37.77
C ASN A 8 -30.42 11.14 38.81
N GLN A 9 -31.10 10.00 38.67
CA GLN A 9 -30.91 8.84 39.55
C GLN A 9 -29.51 8.24 39.37
N LYS A 10 -29.04 8.06 38.12
CA LYS A 10 -27.68 7.59 37.85
C LYS A 10 -26.60 8.56 38.31
N VAL A 11 -26.82 9.88 38.19
CA VAL A 11 -25.90 10.91 38.71
C VAL A 11 -25.84 10.86 40.24
N ASN A 12 -26.97 10.69 40.93
CA ASN A 12 -27.00 10.58 42.38
C ASN A 12 -26.35 9.28 42.90
N ASP A 13 -26.55 8.15 42.21
CA ASP A 13 -25.89 6.89 42.55
C ASP A 13 -24.38 6.96 42.29
N PHE A 14 -23.96 7.69 41.24
CA PHE A 14 -22.55 7.96 40.95
C PHE A 14 -21.92 8.91 41.97
N GLU A 15 -22.61 9.98 42.38
CA GLU A 15 -22.13 10.90 43.41
C GLU A 15 -21.99 10.22 44.78
N LYS A 16 -22.89 9.27 45.11
CA LYS A 16 -22.76 8.42 46.31
C LYS A 16 -21.52 7.51 46.24
N PHE A 17 -21.23 6.92 45.08
CA PHE A 17 -20.06 6.07 44.87
C PHE A 17 -18.73 6.85 45.11
N PHE A 18 -18.68 8.14 44.77
CA PHE A 18 -17.50 9.00 44.96
C PHE A 18 -17.46 9.75 46.29
N ASN A 19 -18.50 9.67 47.12
CA ASN A 19 -18.50 10.29 48.45
C ASN A 19 -17.67 9.49 49.47
N VAL A 20 -17.03 8.39 49.06
CA VAL A 20 -16.17 7.55 49.89
C VAL A 20 -14.71 8.06 49.98
N GLU A 21 -14.27 9.03 49.16
CA GLU A 21 -12.90 9.55 49.27
C GLU A 21 -12.84 11.08 49.43
N LYS A 22 -12.26 11.50 50.57
CA LYS A 22 -12.06 12.90 51.03
C LYS A 22 -10.98 13.66 50.25
N ASN A 23 -10.82 13.46 48.95
CA ASN A 23 -9.78 14.16 48.19
C ASN A 23 -10.35 15.20 47.20
N LYS A 24 -10.46 16.46 47.66
CA LYS A 24 -10.97 17.61 46.89
C LYS A 24 -10.27 17.79 45.54
N LYS A 25 -8.97 17.45 45.47
CA LYS A 25 -8.13 17.52 44.25
C LYS A 25 -8.53 16.51 43.18
N PHE A 26 -9.08 15.35 43.57
CA PHE A 26 -9.57 14.32 42.65
C PHE A 26 -10.88 14.74 41.98
N ARG A 27 -11.79 15.39 42.74
CA ARG A 27 -13.08 15.90 42.21
C ARG A 27 -12.89 16.97 41.14
N GLU A 28 -11.92 17.88 41.28
CA GLU A 28 -11.65 18.91 40.27
C GLU A 28 -11.09 18.30 38.98
N LYS A 29 -10.13 17.36 39.07
CA LYS A 29 -9.61 16.65 37.89
C LYS A 29 -10.68 15.85 37.14
N MET A 30 -11.62 15.23 37.87
CA MET A 30 -12.71 14.48 37.26
C MET A 30 -13.78 15.38 36.59
N LYS A 31 -14.06 16.57 37.15
CA LYS A 31 -14.93 17.56 36.48
C LYS A 31 -14.37 18.02 35.14
N ILE A 32 -13.05 18.22 35.07
CA ILE A 32 -12.36 18.55 33.81
C ILE A 32 -12.49 17.39 32.82
N TYR A 33 -12.32 16.14 33.26
CA TYR A 33 -12.48 14.96 32.40
C TYR A 33 -13.91 14.82 31.84
N ILE A 34 -14.93 15.02 32.68
CA ILE A 34 -16.34 14.96 32.25
C ILE A 34 -16.65 16.09 31.27
N PHE A 35 -16.14 17.30 31.50
CA PHE A 35 -16.28 18.42 30.58
C PHE A 35 -15.65 18.14 29.21
N LEU A 36 -14.46 17.53 29.19
CA LEU A 36 -13.79 17.11 27.95
C LEU A 36 -14.57 16.03 27.20
N VAL A 37 -15.14 15.04 27.91
CA VAL A 37 -15.99 13.99 27.30
C VAL A 37 -17.28 14.57 26.72
N LEU A 38 -17.88 15.56 27.39
CA LEU A 38 -19.08 16.25 26.89
C LEU A 38 -18.79 17.13 25.67
N ILE A 39 -17.62 17.79 25.60
CA ILE A 39 -17.16 18.49 24.38
C ILE A 39 -16.98 17.49 23.24
N PHE A 40 -16.40 16.32 23.52
CA PHE A 40 -16.21 15.27 22.50
C PHE A 40 -17.57 14.77 21.96
N PHE A 41 -18.56 14.62 22.84
CA PHE A 41 -19.92 14.27 22.44
C PHE A 41 -20.60 15.41 21.66
N ALA A 42 -20.40 16.67 22.03
CA ALA A 42 -20.94 17.81 21.30
C ALA A 42 -20.37 17.94 19.87
N PHE A 43 -19.06 17.68 19.69
CA PHE A 43 -18.42 17.60 18.36
C PHE A 43 -18.93 16.41 17.51
N SER A 44 -19.37 15.32 18.14
CA SER A 44 -19.92 14.16 17.42
C SER A 44 -21.36 14.35 16.93
N VAL A 45 -22.12 15.28 17.53
CA VAL A 45 -23.56 15.47 17.27
C VAL A 45 -23.85 16.67 16.37
N TYR A 46 -22.97 17.67 16.28
CA TYR A 46 -23.19 18.86 15.44
C TYR A 46 -22.14 19.01 14.34
N GLY A 47 -22.54 18.69 13.11
CA GLY A 47 -21.92 19.19 11.89
C GLY A 47 -20.81 18.32 11.30
N GLN A 48 -21.17 17.22 10.63
CA GLN A 48 -20.34 16.72 9.53
C GLN A 48 -20.49 17.69 8.35
N THR A 49 -19.82 18.84 8.42
CA THR A 49 -19.18 19.34 7.19
C THR A 49 -18.26 18.21 6.74
N LEU A 50 -18.40 17.75 5.50
CA LEU A 50 -17.39 16.88 4.90
C LEU A 50 -16.03 17.49 5.25
N PRO A 51 -15.07 16.73 5.83
CA PRO A 51 -13.74 17.29 6.05
C PRO A 51 -13.26 17.85 4.71
N ASP A 52 -12.71 19.07 4.74
CA ASP A 52 -12.14 19.68 3.55
C ASP A 52 -11.27 18.64 2.86
N LYS A 53 -11.40 18.53 1.53
CA LYS A 53 -10.56 17.66 0.71
C LYS A 53 -9.11 17.91 1.12
N LEU A 54 -8.28 16.88 1.15
CA LEU A 54 -6.89 17.02 1.62
C LEU A 54 -6.13 18.16 0.88
N PRO A 55 -6.29 18.34 -0.44
CA PRO A 55 -5.76 19.49 -1.17
C PRO A 55 -6.27 20.87 -0.70
N ASP A 56 -7.42 20.97 -0.05
CA ASP A 56 -8.04 22.25 0.30
C ASP A 56 -7.76 22.65 1.76
N GLN A 57 -7.07 21.80 2.52
CA GLN A 57 -6.78 22.06 3.94
C GLN A 57 -5.89 23.30 4.12
N VAL A 58 -6.38 24.25 4.92
CA VAL A 58 -5.74 25.54 5.21
C VAL A 58 -4.26 25.42 5.59
N LEU A 59 -3.92 24.44 6.44
CA LEU A 59 -2.54 24.23 6.89
C LEU A 59 -1.63 23.79 5.73
N LEU A 60 -2.10 22.90 4.85
CA LEU A 60 -1.34 22.48 3.68
C LEU A 60 -1.19 23.62 2.67
N THR A 61 -2.24 24.40 2.45
CA THR A 61 -2.18 25.62 1.62
C THR A 61 -1.11 26.59 2.12
N LYS A 62 -1.02 26.79 3.45
CA LYS A 62 0.05 27.61 4.04
C LYS A 62 1.44 27.04 3.74
N TYR A 63 1.67 25.73 3.97
CA TYR A 63 2.98 25.13 3.69
C TYR A 63 3.36 25.21 2.21
N ARG A 64 2.43 24.98 1.29
CA ARG A 64 2.67 25.06 -0.16
C ARG A 64 3.09 26.46 -0.62
N SER A 65 2.62 27.51 0.04
CA SER A 65 3.04 28.88 -0.29
C SER A 65 4.56 29.10 -0.14
N HIS A 66 5.24 28.25 0.64
CA HIS A 66 6.70 28.25 0.79
C HIS A 66 7.42 27.32 -0.20
N LEU A 67 6.71 26.58 -1.04
CA LEU A 67 7.25 25.55 -1.95
C LEU A 67 7.07 25.91 -3.44
N LEU A 68 6.85 27.19 -3.77
CA LEU A 68 6.60 27.64 -5.15
C LEU A 68 7.73 27.25 -6.13
N GLY A 69 8.98 27.27 -5.68
CA GLY A 69 10.12 26.83 -6.50
C GLY A 69 10.08 25.33 -6.79
N LEU A 70 9.67 24.52 -5.81
CA LEU A 70 9.50 23.08 -5.99
C LEU A 70 8.30 22.78 -6.90
N ASP A 71 7.19 23.51 -6.74
CA ASP A 71 6.03 23.41 -7.61
C ASP A 71 6.40 23.67 -9.08
N SER A 72 7.13 24.77 -9.34
CA SER A 72 7.62 25.10 -10.67
C SER A 72 8.58 24.04 -11.23
N LEU A 73 9.42 23.42 -10.39
CA LEU A 73 10.30 22.33 -10.81
C LEU A 73 9.49 21.09 -11.20
N MET A 74 8.49 20.74 -10.40
CA MET A 74 7.61 19.60 -10.66
C MET A 74 6.83 19.77 -11.97
N GLN A 75 6.39 20.97 -12.35
CA GLN A 75 5.69 21.20 -13.61
C GLN A 75 6.49 20.73 -14.84
N ASN A 76 7.83 20.73 -14.77
CA ASN A 76 8.70 20.22 -15.84
C ASN A 76 8.63 18.69 -16.00
N GLY A 77 8.09 17.98 -15.02
CA GLY A 77 7.83 16.55 -15.07
C GLY A 77 6.54 16.18 -15.81
N ILE A 78 5.71 17.15 -16.22
CA ILE A 78 4.48 16.85 -16.96
C ILE A 78 4.82 16.50 -18.40
N THR A 79 4.39 15.32 -18.84
CA THR A 79 4.54 14.86 -20.21
C THR A 79 3.19 14.43 -20.79
N THR A 80 3.16 14.14 -22.09
CA THR A 80 1.97 13.65 -22.80
C THR A 80 2.27 12.28 -23.38
N ASP A 81 1.41 11.30 -23.08
CA ASP A 81 1.47 10.00 -23.74
C ASP A 81 1.06 10.17 -25.21
N SER A 82 1.91 9.73 -26.13
CA SER A 82 1.71 9.94 -27.57
C SER A 82 0.57 9.11 -28.14
N SER A 83 0.20 8.00 -27.48
CA SER A 83 -0.84 7.08 -27.95
C SER A 83 -2.26 7.52 -27.58
N THR A 84 -2.44 8.02 -26.36
CA THR A 84 -3.73 8.42 -25.79
C THR A 84 -3.94 9.93 -25.78
N GLY A 85 -2.88 10.73 -25.87
CA GLY A 85 -2.92 12.19 -25.68
C GLY A 85 -3.14 12.63 -24.23
N LEU A 86 -3.19 11.68 -23.28
CA LEU A 86 -3.35 11.96 -21.85
C LEU A 86 -2.05 12.53 -21.28
N LYS A 87 -2.18 13.38 -20.26
CA LYS A 87 -1.02 14.01 -19.62
C LYS A 87 -0.77 13.38 -18.27
N PHE A 88 0.47 13.03 -17.99
CA PHE A 88 0.86 12.41 -16.71
C PHE A 88 2.14 13.04 -16.17
N TYR A 89 2.40 12.80 -14.89
CA TYR A 89 3.64 13.21 -14.25
C TYR A 89 4.66 12.09 -14.43
N CYS A 90 5.79 12.40 -15.03
CA CYS A 90 6.84 11.46 -15.39
C CYS A 90 7.94 11.41 -14.30
N PRO A 91 8.55 10.24 -14.02
CA PRO A 91 9.62 10.10 -13.03
C PRO A 91 10.86 10.97 -13.27
N GLY A 92 11.15 11.32 -14.52
CA GLY A 92 12.26 12.24 -14.83
C GLY A 92 12.46 12.47 -16.32
N ALA A 93 13.15 13.56 -16.66
CA ALA A 93 13.33 14.04 -18.04
C ALA A 93 13.96 13.02 -19.02
N ILE A 94 14.71 12.04 -18.50
CA ILE A 94 15.36 10.97 -19.28
C ILE A 94 14.41 9.78 -19.50
N TYR A 95 13.51 9.51 -18.55
CA TYR A 95 12.56 8.40 -18.59
C TYR A 95 11.24 8.83 -19.21
N ARG A 96 11.14 8.95 -20.54
CA ARG A 96 9.93 9.48 -21.20
C ARG A 96 8.66 8.60 -21.10
N GLY A 97 8.66 7.58 -20.25
CA GLY A 97 7.54 6.66 -20.04
C GLY A 97 6.85 6.84 -18.69
N ASN A 98 5.64 6.31 -18.59
CA ASN A 98 4.91 6.12 -17.36
C ASN A 98 5.38 4.81 -16.70
N TYR A 99 5.81 4.89 -15.45
CA TYR A 99 6.33 3.76 -14.69
C TYR A 99 5.44 3.44 -13.49
N ASP A 100 5.40 2.14 -13.19
CA ASP A 100 4.43 1.49 -12.32
C ASP A 100 4.33 2.08 -10.90
N TRP A 101 5.33 1.85 -10.05
CA TRP A 101 5.37 2.27 -8.65
C TRP A 101 5.68 3.75 -8.48
N ASP A 102 6.40 4.37 -9.42
CA ASP A 102 6.67 5.80 -9.42
C ASP A 102 5.35 6.59 -9.35
N SER A 103 4.36 6.16 -10.14
CA SER A 103 3.02 6.75 -10.17
C SER A 103 2.37 6.80 -8.78
N TYR A 104 2.62 5.81 -7.92
CA TYR A 104 2.08 5.78 -6.56
C TYR A 104 2.69 6.87 -5.67
N PHE A 105 4.03 6.97 -5.65
CA PHE A 105 4.72 7.96 -4.84
C PHE A 105 4.50 9.38 -5.37
N GLN A 106 4.51 9.54 -6.69
CA GLN A 106 4.19 10.81 -7.35
C GLN A 106 2.76 11.26 -7.06
N ALA A 107 1.79 10.35 -7.02
CA ALA A 107 0.41 10.68 -6.64
C ALA A 107 0.35 11.26 -5.22
N ILE A 108 1.09 10.68 -4.28
CA ILE A 108 1.19 11.21 -2.90
C ILE A 108 1.73 12.64 -2.94
N VAL A 109 2.87 12.87 -3.60
CA VAL A 109 3.49 14.21 -3.66
C VAL A 109 2.54 15.22 -4.32
N GLN A 110 1.91 14.89 -5.45
CA GLN A 110 0.95 15.76 -6.13
C GLN A 110 -0.24 16.13 -5.24
N ILE A 111 -0.80 15.16 -4.50
CA ILE A 111 -1.87 15.40 -3.52
C ILE A 111 -1.42 16.39 -2.44
N TYR A 112 -0.24 16.17 -1.86
CA TYR A 112 0.28 17.04 -0.81
C TYR A 112 0.69 18.42 -1.33
N MET A 113 1.09 18.53 -2.59
CA MET A 113 1.33 19.81 -3.28
C MET A 113 0.04 20.52 -3.72
N GLY A 114 -1.13 19.89 -3.55
CA GLY A 114 -2.42 20.51 -3.84
C GLY A 114 -2.74 20.56 -5.33
N TRP A 115 -2.08 19.73 -6.13
CA TRP A 115 -2.37 19.62 -7.56
C TRP A 115 -3.76 19.04 -7.78
N SER A 116 -4.35 19.32 -8.96
CA SER A 116 -5.55 18.60 -9.38
C SER A 116 -5.24 17.11 -9.53
N SER A 117 -6.24 16.26 -9.30
CA SER A 117 -6.13 14.82 -9.48
C SER A 117 -5.91 14.39 -10.95
N LYS A 118 -5.92 15.32 -11.92
CA LYS A 118 -5.91 15.01 -13.35
C LYS A 118 -4.74 14.12 -13.75
N TYR A 119 -3.51 14.53 -13.49
CA TYR A 119 -2.32 13.79 -13.94
C TYR A 119 -2.20 12.41 -13.27
N ILE A 120 -2.67 12.29 -12.03
CA ILE A 120 -2.75 11.02 -11.30
C ILE A 120 -3.73 10.08 -12.00
N LYS A 121 -4.94 10.56 -12.32
CA LYS A 121 -5.97 9.76 -13.00
C LYS A 121 -5.52 9.37 -14.39
N ASP A 122 -5.05 10.33 -15.19
CA ASP A 122 -4.56 10.12 -16.54
C ASP A 122 -3.43 9.08 -16.56
N GLY A 123 -2.49 9.12 -15.61
CA GLY A 123 -1.43 8.11 -15.47
C GLY A 123 -1.96 6.69 -15.23
N VAL A 124 -2.99 6.54 -14.40
CA VAL A 124 -3.65 5.23 -14.20
C VAL A 124 -4.38 4.78 -15.46
N LEU A 125 -5.09 5.69 -16.14
CA LEU A 125 -5.85 5.37 -17.36
C LEU A 125 -4.92 4.91 -18.49
N ILE A 126 -3.73 5.52 -18.64
CA ILE A 126 -2.71 5.08 -19.60
C ILE A 126 -2.35 3.60 -19.40
N PHE A 127 -2.15 3.15 -18.15
CA PHE A 127 -1.88 1.74 -17.88
C PHE A 127 -3.08 0.85 -18.22
N LEU A 128 -4.29 1.22 -17.76
CA LEU A 128 -5.49 0.42 -18.02
C LEU A 128 -5.85 0.36 -19.50
N ASP A 129 -5.59 1.41 -20.29
CA ASP A 129 -5.83 1.44 -21.73
C ASP A 129 -4.85 0.53 -22.50
N ASN A 130 -3.67 0.25 -21.93
CA ASN A 130 -2.68 -0.70 -22.45
C ASN A 130 -2.84 -2.13 -21.89
N GLU A 131 -3.90 -2.41 -21.13
CA GLU A 131 -4.23 -3.75 -20.65
C GLU A 131 -4.69 -4.68 -21.80
N ASN A 132 -4.12 -5.88 -21.86
CA ASN A 132 -4.54 -6.91 -22.80
C ASN A 132 -5.73 -7.78 -22.28
N ASP A 133 -6.19 -8.73 -23.08
CA ASP A 133 -7.34 -9.57 -22.74
C ASP A 133 -7.15 -10.41 -21.47
N SER A 134 -5.91 -10.75 -21.11
CA SER A 134 -5.61 -11.50 -19.89
C SER A 134 -5.59 -10.64 -18.62
N GLY A 135 -5.56 -9.31 -18.74
CA GLY A 135 -5.31 -8.39 -17.62
C GLY A 135 -3.84 -8.02 -17.45
N PHE A 136 -2.97 -8.46 -18.36
CA PHE A 136 -1.58 -8.07 -18.34
C PHE A 136 -1.42 -6.62 -18.84
N ILE A 137 -0.57 -5.86 -18.15
CA ILE A 137 -0.17 -4.49 -18.45
C ILE A 137 1.36 -4.44 -18.29
N PRO A 138 2.12 -4.02 -19.32
CA PRO A 138 3.57 -3.85 -19.19
C PRO A 138 3.98 -2.91 -18.05
N ARG A 139 5.15 -3.17 -17.45
CA ARG A 139 5.76 -2.38 -16.37
C ARG A 139 5.88 -0.88 -16.69
N SER A 140 6.21 -0.57 -17.94
CA SER A 140 6.38 0.80 -18.44
C SER A 140 5.50 1.03 -19.67
N ILE A 141 5.03 2.27 -19.86
CA ILE A 141 4.27 2.69 -21.04
C ILE A 141 4.89 3.97 -21.63
N PRO A 142 5.39 3.97 -22.88
CA PRO A 142 5.48 2.82 -23.79
C PRO A 142 6.39 1.73 -23.24
N ALA A 143 6.09 0.48 -23.61
CA ALA A 143 6.81 -0.68 -23.09
C ALA A 143 8.24 -0.75 -23.63
N ASP A 144 9.20 -0.85 -22.72
CA ASP A 144 10.57 -1.19 -23.07
C ASP A 144 10.66 -2.67 -23.51
N PRO A 145 11.31 -3.01 -24.63
CA PRO A 145 11.49 -4.39 -25.09
C PRO A 145 11.99 -5.38 -24.03
N TRP A 146 12.76 -4.93 -23.05
CA TRP A 146 13.28 -5.79 -21.97
C TRP A 146 12.23 -6.03 -20.86
N ASP A 147 11.23 -5.16 -20.75
CA ASP A 147 10.26 -5.14 -19.67
C ASP A 147 8.86 -5.61 -20.11
N VAL A 148 8.65 -5.88 -21.40
CA VAL A 148 7.33 -6.20 -21.99
C VAL A 148 6.64 -7.43 -21.40
N LYS A 149 7.36 -8.29 -20.66
CA LYS A 149 6.82 -9.48 -19.99
C LYS A 149 6.56 -9.27 -18.50
N GLU A 150 6.94 -8.11 -17.97
CA GLU A 150 6.81 -7.76 -16.56
C GLU A 150 5.53 -6.97 -16.34
N GLN A 151 4.73 -7.43 -15.37
CA GLN A 151 3.44 -6.84 -15.06
C GLN A 151 3.64 -5.53 -14.29
N VAL A 152 2.84 -4.49 -14.58
CA VAL A 152 2.80 -3.26 -13.78
C VAL A 152 2.62 -3.62 -12.28
N LYS A 153 3.49 -3.06 -11.42
CA LYS A 153 3.43 -3.32 -9.97
C LYS A 153 2.05 -3.06 -9.37
N PRO A 154 1.68 -3.78 -8.28
CA PRO A 154 0.35 -3.74 -7.66
C PRO A 154 0.09 -2.44 -6.86
N PHE A 155 -0.08 -1.31 -7.55
CA PHE A 155 -0.40 0.00 -6.95
C PHE A 155 -1.58 0.75 -7.58
N LEU A 156 -2.15 0.30 -8.71
CA LEU A 156 -3.18 1.07 -9.42
C LEU A 156 -4.45 1.27 -8.58
N ALA A 157 -4.95 0.23 -7.90
CA ALA A 157 -6.10 0.32 -7.02
C ALA A 157 -5.80 1.18 -5.78
N GLN A 158 -4.58 1.11 -5.25
CA GLN A 158 -4.15 2.02 -4.19
C GLN A 158 -4.16 3.48 -4.65
N ILE A 159 -3.69 3.80 -5.85
CA ILE A 159 -3.75 5.15 -6.43
C ILE A 159 -5.21 5.59 -6.58
N CYS A 160 -6.07 4.75 -7.16
CA CYS A 160 -7.49 5.04 -7.32
C CYS A 160 -8.17 5.36 -5.98
N TYR A 161 -7.88 4.56 -4.93
CA TYR A 161 -8.42 4.80 -3.61
C TYR A 161 -7.83 6.05 -2.94
N LEU A 162 -6.54 6.37 -3.16
CA LEU A 162 -5.94 7.63 -2.72
C LEU A 162 -6.64 8.84 -3.33
N VAL A 163 -6.94 8.81 -4.63
CA VAL A 163 -7.69 9.88 -5.32
C VAL A 163 -9.07 10.05 -4.69
N TYR A 164 -9.80 8.96 -4.44
CA TYR A 164 -11.08 9.04 -3.75
C TYR A 164 -10.95 9.63 -2.34
N LYS A 165 -9.95 9.20 -1.56
CA LYS A 165 -9.73 9.69 -0.19
C LYS A 165 -9.36 11.17 -0.14
N ALA A 166 -8.56 11.64 -1.09
CA ALA A 166 -8.08 13.02 -1.13
C ALA A 166 -9.11 13.98 -1.77
N TYR A 167 -9.79 13.57 -2.84
CA TYR A 167 -10.62 14.45 -3.67
C TYR A 167 -12.12 14.09 -3.70
N GLY A 168 -12.52 12.92 -3.20
CA GLY A 168 -13.88 12.40 -3.31
C GLY A 168 -14.26 11.88 -4.71
N GLU A 169 -13.31 11.88 -5.65
CA GLU A 169 -13.54 11.52 -7.05
C GLU A 169 -13.44 10.00 -7.27
N LYS A 170 -14.54 9.39 -7.71
CA LYS A 170 -14.66 7.93 -7.85
C LYS A 170 -15.22 7.48 -9.20
N ASP A 171 -16.10 8.26 -9.81
CA ASP A 171 -16.84 7.85 -11.02
C ASP A 171 -15.96 7.47 -12.20
N TRP A 172 -14.78 8.09 -12.32
CA TRP A 172 -13.84 7.85 -13.42
C TRP A 172 -13.29 6.41 -13.44
N ILE A 173 -13.16 5.77 -12.27
CA ILE A 173 -12.64 4.40 -12.15
C ILE A 173 -13.74 3.37 -11.86
N LEU A 174 -14.84 3.77 -11.21
CA LEU A 174 -15.92 2.84 -10.85
C LEU A 174 -16.88 2.53 -12.01
N LYS A 175 -16.79 3.27 -13.12
CA LYS A 175 -17.57 3.02 -14.35
C LYS A 175 -16.85 2.05 -15.27
N GLU A 176 -17.63 1.30 -16.05
CA GLU A 176 -17.09 0.47 -17.11
C GLU A 176 -16.53 1.34 -18.25
N PRO A 177 -15.48 0.90 -18.96
CA PRO A 177 -14.80 -0.40 -18.83
C PRO A 177 -13.71 -0.44 -17.74
N TYR A 178 -13.40 0.69 -17.10
CA TYR A 178 -12.23 0.83 -16.24
C TYR A 178 -12.31 0.02 -14.95
N PHE A 179 -13.50 -0.13 -14.37
CA PHE A 179 -13.67 -0.99 -13.20
C PHE A 179 -13.32 -2.45 -13.51
N THR A 180 -13.76 -2.97 -14.66
CA THR A 180 -13.44 -4.34 -15.10
C THR A 180 -11.96 -4.49 -15.42
N LYS A 181 -11.35 -3.51 -16.10
CA LYS A 181 -9.90 -3.50 -16.37
C LYS A 181 -9.09 -3.56 -15.06
N LEU A 182 -9.36 -2.63 -14.13
CA LEU A 182 -8.70 -2.63 -12.81
C LEU A 182 -8.81 -3.98 -12.09
N LYS A 183 -9.98 -4.63 -12.16
CA LYS A 183 -10.15 -5.99 -11.62
C LYS A 183 -9.28 -7.02 -12.34
N LYS A 184 -9.26 -7.04 -13.67
CA LYS A 184 -8.49 -8.00 -14.48
C LYS A 184 -6.99 -7.89 -14.19
N TYR A 185 -6.48 -6.67 -14.07
CA TYR A 185 -5.09 -6.40 -13.68
C TYR A 185 -4.72 -7.03 -12.34
N ILE A 186 -5.55 -6.85 -11.30
CA ILE A 186 -5.29 -7.47 -9.99
C ILE A 186 -5.41 -8.98 -10.09
N ASP A 187 -6.43 -9.48 -10.79
CA ASP A 187 -6.63 -10.91 -10.98
C ASP A 187 -5.47 -11.56 -11.75
N TYR A 188 -4.80 -10.84 -12.65
CA TYR A 188 -3.59 -11.34 -13.30
C TYR A 188 -2.50 -11.64 -12.27
N TRP A 189 -2.23 -10.72 -11.34
CA TRP A 189 -1.29 -10.96 -10.24
C TRP A 189 -1.69 -12.16 -9.39
N LEU A 190 -2.96 -12.22 -8.97
CA LEU A 190 -3.49 -13.27 -8.08
C LEU A 190 -3.61 -14.64 -8.77
N ASN A 191 -3.57 -14.69 -10.10
CA ASN A 191 -3.76 -15.91 -10.87
C ASN A 191 -2.53 -16.38 -11.62
N GLN A 192 -1.99 -15.54 -12.50
CA GLN A 192 -0.88 -15.92 -13.38
C GLN A 192 0.46 -15.80 -12.66
N MET A 193 0.59 -14.81 -11.77
CA MET A 193 1.82 -14.50 -11.04
C MET A 193 1.81 -15.01 -9.60
N THR A 194 1.06 -16.08 -9.32
CA THR A 194 0.88 -16.62 -7.97
C THR A 194 1.14 -18.12 -7.93
N ASN A 195 2.00 -18.55 -7.01
CA ASN A 195 2.17 -19.95 -6.68
C ASN A 195 0.91 -20.47 -5.99
N LYS A 196 0.11 -21.26 -6.72
CA LYS A 196 -1.21 -21.74 -6.27
C LYS A 196 -1.16 -22.65 -5.04
N LYS A 197 -0.01 -23.23 -4.70
CA LYS A 197 0.13 -24.07 -3.50
C LYS A 197 0.11 -23.24 -2.22
N ASP A 198 0.76 -22.09 -2.26
CA ASP A 198 1.10 -21.31 -1.05
C ASP A 198 0.43 -19.93 -1.03
N GLY A 199 -0.18 -19.51 -2.14
CA GLY A 199 -0.94 -18.26 -2.26
C GLY A 199 -0.08 -16.99 -2.39
N LEU A 200 1.25 -17.14 -2.40
CA LEU A 200 2.19 -16.03 -2.59
C LEU A 200 2.47 -15.78 -4.07
N SER A 201 2.65 -14.51 -4.40
CA SER A 201 3.03 -14.05 -5.73
C SER A 201 4.53 -13.90 -5.85
N PHE A 202 5.04 -13.99 -7.08
CA PHE A 202 6.47 -13.96 -7.36
C PHE A 202 6.84 -12.87 -8.36
N TRP A 203 8.05 -12.34 -8.20
CA TRP A 203 8.70 -11.46 -9.16
C TRP A 203 9.21 -12.23 -10.37
N MET A 204 9.25 -11.59 -11.53
CA MET A 204 9.84 -12.20 -12.75
C MET A 204 11.36 -12.12 -12.74
N SER A 205 11.93 -11.11 -12.07
CA SER A 205 13.34 -10.73 -12.13
C SER A 205 13.66 -9.67 -11.06
N ALA A 206 14.95 -9.35 -10.87
CA ALA A 206 15.40 -8.18 -10.10
C ALA A 206 14.88 -6.83 -10.64
N PRO A 207 14.97 -6.52 -11.94
CA PRO A 207 14.33 -5.35 -12.55
C PRO A 207 12.83 -5.22 -12.30
N HIS A 208 12.10 -6.34 -12.28
CA HIS A 208 10.68 -6.33 -12.00
C HIS A 208 10.40 -5.83 -10.58
N THR A 209 11.29 -6.09 -9.62
CA THR A 209 11.15 -5.59 -8.23
C THR A 209 11.27 -4.07 -8.13
N GLY A 210 11.96 -3.42 -9.08
CA GLY A 210 12.38 -2.02 -9.01
C GLY A 210 13.78 -1.82 -8.41
N MET A 211 14.48 -2.92 -8.11
CA MET A 211 15.85 -2.95 -7.60
C MET A 211 16.72 -3.74 -8.57
N ASP A 212 17.01 -3.10 -9.69
CA ASP A 212 17.47 -3.75 -10.92
C ASP A 212 18.79 -4.53 -10.78
N ASP A 213 19.63 -4.17 -9.80
CA ASP A 213 20.92 -4.80 -9.53
C ASP A 213 20.87 -5.89 -8.43
N GLN A 214 19.72 -6.09 -7.77
CA GLN A 214 19.56 -7.11 -6.72
C GLN A 214 19.32 -8.52 -7.29
N VAL A 215 20.15 -8.95 -8.25
CA VAL A 215 20.07 -10.28 -8.86
C VAL A 215 20.19 -11.40 -7.82
N GLU A 216 20.99 -11.16 -6.77
CA GLU A 216 21.18 -12.02 -5.59
C GLU A 216 19.87 -12.40 -4.89
N ARG A 217 18.87 -11.52 -5.01
CA ARG A 217 17.60 -11.59 -4.32
C ARG A 217 16.49 -12.11 -5.22
N ALA A 218 16.43 -11.65 -6.48
CA ALA A 218 15.27 -11.89 -7.35
C ALA A 218 15.59 -12.55 -8.69
N GLY A 219 16.87 -12.89 -8.93
CA GLY A 219 17.32 -13.51 -10.17
C GLY A 219 17.37 -12.54 -11.36
N TYR A 220 17.69 -13.08 -12.52
CA TYR A 220 17.67 -12.37 -13.79
C TYR A 220 16.28 -12.41 -14.44
N TRP A 221 16.14 -11.79 -15.61
CA TRP A 221 14.89 -11.79 -16.37
C TRP A 221 14.33 -13.20 -16.58
N GLU A 222 13.02 -13.33 -16.33
CA GLU A 222 12.22 -14.54 -16.52
C GLU A 222 12.58 -15.74 -15.62
N ASP A 223 13.42 -15.55 -14.60
CA ASP A 223 13.69 -16.62 -13.64
C ASP A 223 12.45 -16.98 -12.82
N ALA A 224 11.64 -15.96 -12.47
CA ALA A 224 10.34 -16.14 -11.82
C ALA A 224 10.38 -17.02 -10.54
N GLN A 225 11.46 -16.93 -9.77
CA GLN A 225 11.71 -17.77 -8.60
C GLN A 225 11.56 -17.05 -7.26
N CYS A 226 11.37 -15.73 -7.22
CA CYS A 226 11.35 -14.98 -5.96
C CYS A 226 9.93 -14.63 -5.51
N GLU A 227 9.40 -15.33 -4.50
CA GLU A 227 8.22 -14.93 -3.72
C GLU A 227 8.63 -13.78 -2.76
N GLY A 228 8.65 -12.55 -3.29
CA GLY A 228 9.12 -11.36 -2.57
C GLY A 228 8.20 -10.94 -1.42
N VAL A 229 8.77 -10.62 -0.27
CA VAL A 229 8.07 -10.07 0.90
C VAL A 229 7.35 -8.77 0.53
N ASP A 230 8.03 -7.90 -0.19
CA ASP A 230 7.51 -6.63 -0.71
C ASP A 230 6.32 -6.81 -1.64
N LEU A 231 6.44 -7.62 -2.69
CA LEU A 231 5.36 -7.89 -3.65
C LEU A 231 4.08 -8.31 -2.93
N ASN A 232 4.23 -9.26 -2.01
CA ASN A 232 3.11 -9.82 -1.28
C ASN A 232 2.51 -8.79 -0.31
N CYS A 233 3.31 -7.90 0.27
CA CYS A 233 2.84 -6.76 1.05
C CYS A 233 2.13 -5.71 0.18
N TYR A 234 2.62 -5.43 -1.02
CA TYR A 234 1.98 -4.55 -1.99
C TYR A 234 0.60 -5.11 -2.38
N LEU A 235 0.52 -6.41 -2.68
CA LEU A 235 -0.74 -7.09 -3.01
C LEU A 235 -1.73 -7.15 -1.84
N VAL A 236 -1.26 -7.27 -0.60
CA VAL A 236 -2.13 -7.13 0.60
C VAL A 236 -2.82 -5.77 0.58
N ARG A 237 -2.09 -4.69 0.32
CA ARG A 237 -2.66 -3.34 0.27
C ARG A 237 -3.47 -3.07 -0.99
N GLU A 238 -3.07 -3.63 -2.11
CA GLU A 238 -3.76 -3.50 -3.39
C GLU A 238 -5.14 -4.15 -3.34
N THR A 239 -5.23 -5.38 -2.83
CA THR A 239 -6.51 -6.08 -2.65
C THR A 239 -7.42 -5.39 -1.63
N LEU A 240 -6.86 -4.83 -0.55
CA LEU A 240 -7.63 -4.00 0.39
C LEU A 240 -8.14 -2.72 -0.26
N ALA A 241 -7.30 -1.99 -1.01
CA ALA A 241 -7.73 -0.79 -1.71
C ALA A 241 -8.84 -1.11 -2.72
N PHE A 242 -8.69 -2.19 -3.49
CA PHE A 242 -9.71 -2.64 -4.43
C PHE A 242 -11.00 -3.05 -3.73
N SER A 243 -10.94 -3.72 -2.58
CA SER A 243 -12.15 -4.04 -1.80
C SER A 243 -12.91 -2.78 -1.39
N LYS A 244 -12.22 -1.69 -1.04
CA LYS A 244 -12.87 -0.41 -0.72
C LYS A 244 -13.51 0.21 -1.95
N LEU A 245 -12.87 0.12 -3.13
CA LEU A 245 -13.48 0.54 -4.39
C LEU A 245 -14.71 -0.31 -4.75
N CYS A 246 -14.68 -1.63 -4.52
CA CYS A 246 -15.84 -2.50 -4.69
C CYS A 246 -17.03 -2.06 -3.83
N ARG A 247 -16.80 -1.73 -2.55
CA ARG A 247 -17.87 -1.21 -1.66
C ARG A 247 -18.42 0.11 -2.16
N LEU A 248 -17.56 1.02 -2.64
CA LEU A 248 -18.00 2.28 -3.24
C LEU A 248 -18.83 2.10 -4.52
N ALA A 249 -18.60 1.01 -5.25
CA ALA A 249 -19.38 0.61 -6.42
C ALA A 249 -20.62 -0.24 -6.09
N GLY A 250 -20.94 -0.46 -4.81
CA GLY A 250 -22.07 -1.30 -4.39
C GLY A 250 -21.88 -2.80 -4.66
N LYS A 251 -20.63 -3.28 -4.79
CA LYS A 251 -20.27 -4.68 -5.08
C LYS A 251 -19.75 -5.39 -3.82
N ASP A 252 -20.56 -5.46 -2.76
CA ASP A 252 -20.13 -5.94 -1.44
C ASP A 252 -19.58 -7.36 -1.42
N LYS A 253 -20.21 -8.31 -2.11
CA LYS A 253 -19.70 -9.69 -2.21
C LYS A 253 -18.29 -9.76 -2.82
N MET A 254 -18.01 -8.86 -3.78
CA MET A 254 -16.68 -8.76 -4.38
C MET A 254 -15.70 -8.14 -3.38
N ALA A 255 -16.12 -7.11 -2.66
CA ALA A 255 -15.29 -6.52 -1.60
C ALA A 255 -14.86 -7.56 -0.55
N GLU A 256 -15.80 -8.35 -0.03
CA GLU A 256 -15.53 -9.42 0.92
C GLU A 256 -14.54 -10.45 0.37
N LYS A 257 -14.68 -10.83 -0.91
CA LYS A 257 -13.72 -11.73 -1.58
C LYS A 257 -12.30 -11.19 -1.53
N TYR A 258 -12.08 -9.92 -1.90
CA TYR A 258 -10.73 -9.35 -1.90
C TYR A 258 -10.20 -9.04 -0.49
N GLU A 259 -11.08 -8.75 0.48
CA GLU A 259 -10.70 -8.66 1.90
C GLU A 259 -10.19 -10.02 2.43
N ASN A 260 -10.85 -11.12 2.08
CA ASN A 260 -10.42 -12.48 2.45
C ASN A 260 -9.07 -12.85 1.80
N ILE A 261 -8.90 -12.58 0.50
CA ILE A 261 -7.63 -12.80 -0.21
C ILE A 261 -6.49 -12.03 0.48
N SER A 262 -6.74 -10.80 0.94
CA SER A 262 -5.76 -10.01 1.67
C SER A 262 -5.37 -10.69 2.99
N GLU A 263 -6.34 -11.15 3.77
CA GLU A 263 -6.07 -11.80 5.06
C GLU A 263 -5.33 -13.13 4.91
N GLU A 264 -5.73 -13.97 3.94
CA GLU A 264 -5.04 -15.20 3.59
C GLU A 264 -3.57 -14.92 3.22
N ARG A 265 -3.33 -13.89 2.41
CA ARG A 265 -1.97 -13.48 2.03
C ARG A 265 -1.15 -12.99 3.23
N LYS A 266 -1.73 -12.21 4.15
CA LYS A 266 -1.04 -11.82 5.39
C LYS A 266 -0.64 -13.03 6.22
N GLN A 267 -1.50 -14.05 6.31
CA GLN A 267 -1.18 -15.28 7.02
C GLN A 267 -0.06 -16.05 6.31
N ALA A 268 -0.11 -16.16 4.99
CA ALA A 268 0.95 -16.78 4.19
C ALA A 268 2.30 -16.08 4.38
N ILE A 269 2.36 -14.74 4.32
CA ILE A 269 3.60 -13.97 4.57
C ILE A 269 4.15 -14.27 5.96
N ARG A 270 3.31 -14.15 7.01
CA ARG A 270 3.72 -14.41 8.40
C ARG A 270 4.20 -15.84 8.64
N LYS A 271 3.65 -16.81 7.92
CA LYS A 271 3.97 -18.23 8.09
C LYS A 271 5.19 -18.66 7.28
N LEU A 272 5.33 -18.17 6.06
CA LEU A 272 6.28 -18.71 5.07
C LEU A 272 7.52 -17.85 4.90
N LEU A 273 7.41 -16.55 5.17
CA LEU A 273 8.49 -15.59 4.93
C LEU A 273 9.14 -15.10 6.23
N TRP A 274 8.58 -15.42 7.40
CA TRP A 274 9.16 -15.09 8.70
C TRP A 274 10.20 -16.13 9.13
N ASP A 275 11.37 -15.66 9.57
CA ASP A 275 12.38 -16.50 10.21
C ASP A 275 12.43 -16.16 11.71
N ASP A 276 11.90 -17.06 12.55
CA ASP A 276 11.85 -16.89 14.00
C ASP A 276 13.24 -16.85 14.65
N LYS A 277 14.23 -17.51 14.07
CA LYS A 277 15.59 -17.49 14.63
C LYS A 277 16.22 -16.13 14.39
N ASP A 278 16.13 -15.65 13.15
CA ASP A 278 16.75 -14.39 12.76
C ASP A 278 15.95 -13.17 13.22
N GLY A 279 14.64 -13.30 13.46
CA GLY A 279 13.77 -12.16 13.79
C GLY A 279 13.42 -11.29 12.60
N PHE A 280 13.50 -11.85 11.40
CA PHE A 280 13.44 -11.11 10.14
C PHE A 280 12.56 -11.80 9.09
N PHE A 281 12.03 -11.01 8.15
CA PHE A 281 11.33 -11.53 6.98
C PHE A 281 12.28 -11.67 5.80
N TYR A 282 12.25 -12.82 5.13
CA TYR A 282 13.05 -13.10 3.94
C TYR A 282 12.18 -13.50 2.76
N ASP A 283 12.65 -13.16 1.56
CA ASP A 283 12.08 -13.67 0.33
C ASP A 283 12.27 -15.18 0.25
N ARG A 284 11.39 -15.83 -0.52
CA ARG A 284 11.35 -17.28 -0.66
C ARG A 284 11.47 -17.71 -2.11
N LYS A 285 12.17 -18.82 -2.36
CA LYS A 285 12.16 -19.51 -3.64
C LYS A 285 10.79 -20.16 -3.89
N VAL A 286 10.21 -19.91 -5.07
CA VAL A 286 8.96 -20.56 -5.53
C VAL A 286 9.12 -22.10 -5.52
N ASP A 287 10.22 -22.60 -6.08
CA ASP A 287 10.58 -24.02 -6.02
C ASP A 287 11.99 -24.18 -5.41
N PRO A 288 12.12 -24.72 -4.18
CA PRO A 288 13.42 -24.84 -3.52
C PRO A 288 14.37 -25.79 -4.25
N LYS A 289 13.84 -26.70 -5.07
CA LYS A 289 14.61 -27.68 -5.85
C LYS A 289 15.20 -27.09 -7.13
N LYS A 290 14.77 -25.89 -7.51
CA LYS A 290 15.29 -25.19 -8.68
C LYS A 290 16.35 -24.17 -8.27
N PRO A 291 17.31 -23.88 -9.17
CA PRO A 291 18.20 -22.73 -8.98
C PRO A 291 17.36 -21.44 -8.91
N LEU A 292 17.86 -20.45 -8.17
CA LEU A 292 17.26 -19.11 -8.16
C LEU A 292 17.34 -18.49 -9.56
N SER A 293 18.47 -18.70 -10.26
CA SER A 293 18.64 -18.30 -11.65
C SER A 293 19.15 -19.41 -12.54
N LYS A 294 18.52 -19.57 -13.71
CA LYS A 294 18.97 -20.49 -14.76
C LYS A 294 20.13 -19.94 -15.59
N MET A 295 20.40 -18.63 -15.48
CA MET A 295 21.47 -17.96 -16.25
C MET A 295 22.84 -18.13 -15.63
N VAL A 296 22.93 -18.66 -14.40
CA VAL A 296 24.19 -18.92 -13.72
C VAL A 296 24.37 -20.41 -13.46
N TRP A 297 25.62 -20.83 -13.30
CA TRP A 297 25.95 -22.23 -13.01
C TRP A 297 25.34 -22.68 -11.68
N GLU A 298 25.02 -23.98 -11.55
CA GLU A 298 24.26 -24.53 -10.41
C GLU A 298 24.95 -24.30 -9.05
N TYR A 299 26.27 -24.24 -9.01
CA TYR A 299 27.03 -23.99 -7.79
C TYR A 299 27.48 -22.53 -7.64
N SER A 300 26.89 -21.61 -8.41
CA SER A 300 27.07 -20.17 -8.16
C SER A 300 26.60 -19.81 -6.75
N PRO A 301 27.25 -18.85 -6.05
CA PRO A 301 26.74 -18.26 -4.81
C PRO A 301 25.24 -17.89 -4.88
N LEU A 302 24.80 -17.37 -6.03
CA LEU A 302 23.41 -17.01 -6.32
C LEU A 302 22.44 -18.21 -6.23
N ASN A 303 22.90 -19.41 -6.59
CA ASN A 303 22.12 -20.65 -6.57
C ASN A 303 22.41 -21.52 -5.34
N THR A 304 23.34 -21.10 -4.49
CA THR A 304 23.78 -21.91 -3.36
C THR A 304 22.65 -22.03 -2.34
N LEU A 305 22.49 -23.23 -1.78
CA LEU A 305 21.43 -23.51 -0.82
C LEU A 305 21.68 -22.75 0.49
N SER A 306 20.67 -22.00 0.93
CA SER A 306 20.62 -21.54 2.31
C SER A 306 20.29 -22.71 3.24
N SER A 307 20.59 -22.59 4.53
CA SER A 307 20.23 -23.58 5.56
C SER A 307 18.73 -23.89 5.60
N ASN A 308 17.90 -22.96 5.13
CA ASN A 308 16.52 -23.19 4.74
C ASN A 308 16.43 -23.17 3.21
N GLN A 309 16.20 -24.32 2.57
CA GLN A 309 16.17 -24.44 1.11
C GLN A 309 15.16 -23.52 0.40
N TYR A 310 14.15 -23.01 1.12
CA TYR A 310 13.20 -22.04 0.61
C TYR A 310 13.68 -20.60 0.77
N LYS A 311 14.46 -20.28 1.80
CA LYS A 311 14.89 -18.91 2.11
C LYS A 311 15.90 -18.41 1.07
N ILE A 312 15.67 -17.21 0.55
CA ILE A 312 16.66 -16.43 -0.18
C ILE A 312 17.44 -15.62 0.88
N PRO A 313 18.74 -15.90 1.11
CA PRO A 313 19.47 -15.40 2.28
C PRO A 313 19.97 -13.96 2.10
N VAL A 314 19.11 -13.07 1.61
CA VAL A 314 19.40 -11.64 1.43
C VAL A 314 18.54 -10.84 2.39
N LYS A 315 19.17 -10.09 3.31
CA LYS A 315 18.47 -9.09 4.11
C LYS A 315 18.27 -7.84 3.26
N SER A 316 17.03 -7.43 3.13
CA SER A 316 16.62 -6.41 2.16
C SER A 316 15.75 -5.36 2.84
N VAL A 317 15.86 -4.09 2.43
CA VAL A 317 15.02 -3.00 2.97
C VAL A 317 13.53 -3.22 2.65
N GLU A 318 13.28 -3.96 1.57
CA GLU A 318 12.00 -4.40 1.05
C GLU A 318 11.26 -5.30 2.04
N SER A 319 11.98 -6.02 2.92
CA SER A 319 11.38 -6.78 4.00
C SER A 319 10.63 -5.90 5.01
N PHE A 320 10.97 -4.61 5.13
CA PHE A 320 10.23 -3.66 5.98
C PHE A 320 8.87 -3.26 5.40
N ALA A 321 8.53 -3.66 4.16
CA ALA A 321 7.20 -3.50 3.61
C ALA A 321 6.10 -4.16 4.47
N VAL A 322 6.46 -5.18 5.28
CA VAL A 322 5.56 -5.81 6.27
C VAL A 322 5.05 -4.81 7.32
N LEU A 323 5.84 -3.79 7.65
CA LEU A 323 5.45 -2.75 8.59
C LEU A 323 4.49 -1.76 7.92
N TRP A 324 4.85 -1.31 6.71
CA TRP A 324 4.04 -0.39 5.90
C TRP A 324 2.68 -0.98 5.49
N ALA A 325 2.63 -2.28 5.23
CA ALA A 325 1.41 -3.01 4.89
C ALA A 325 0.64 -3.53 6.12
N LYS A 326 1.18 -3.34 7.33
CA LYS A 326 0.61 -3.85 8.59
C LYS A 326 0.36 -5.36 8.55
N VAL A 327 1.34 -6.10 8.03
CA VAL A 327 1.34 -7.56 7.91
C VAL A 327 1.97 -8.20 9.14
N ALA A 328 3.11 -7.66 9.59
CA ALA A 328 3.81 -8.16 10.76
C ALA A 328 2.95 -8.02 12.03
N THR A 329 3.01 -9.00 12.93
CA THR A 329 2.44 -8.85 14.28
C THR A 329 3.21 -7.79 15.07
N PRO A 330 2.66 -7.24 16.16
CA PRO A 330 3.38 -6.30 17.02
C PRO A 330 4.74 -6.83 17.50
N GLU A 331 4.83 -8.13 17.81
CA GLU A 331 6.06 -8.80 18.24
C GLU A 331 7.07 -8.90 17.10
N GLN A 332 6.64 -9.36 15.92
CA GLN A 332 7.49 -9.42 14.73
C GLN A 332 7.99 -8.03 14.34
N ALA A 333 7.11 -7.02 14.38
CA ALA A 333 7.45 -5.63 14.09
C ALA A 333 8.49 -5.08 15.08
N LYS A 334 8.34 -5.39 16.37
CA LYS A 334 9.32 -5.00 17.39
C LYS A 334 10.70 -5.59 17.09
N ARG A 335 10.77 -6.87 16.72
CA ARG A 335 12.04 -7.53 16.38
C ARG A 335 12.66 -6.92 15.12
N MET A 336 11.88 -6.77 14.04
CA MET A 336 12.31 -6.08 12.80
C MET A 336 12.95 -4.71 13.10
N ILE A 337 12.34 -3.92 13.98
CA ILE A 337 12.83 -2.57 14.29
C ILE A 337 14.07 -2.61 15.19
N VAL A 338 14.00 -3.33 16.32
CA VAL A 338 15.01 -3.26 17.38
C VAL A 338 16.25 -4.08 17.04
N GLU A 339 16.08 -5.27 16.46
CA GLU A 339 17.19 -6.19 16.15
C GLU A 339 17.86 -5.86 14.80
N HIS A 340 17.13 -5.24 13.85
CA HIS A 340 17.60 -5.02 12.48
C HIS A 340 17.65 -3.55 12.07
N LEU A 341 16.51 -2.84 12.04
CA LEU A 341 16.48 -1.46 11.53
C LEU A 341 17.39 -0.49 12.30
N PHE A 342 17.51 -0.68 13.62
CA PHE A 342 18.40 0.12 14.46
C PHE A 342 19.82 -0.45 14.61
N ASN A 343 20.13 -1.53 13.88
CA ASN A 343 21.45 -2.14 13.90
C ASN A 343 22.31 -1.57 12.75
N PRO A 344 23.28 -0.67 13.04
CA PRO A 344 24.10 -0.02 12.01
C PRO A 344 25.08 -0.99 11.31
N ARG A 345 25.14 -2.25 11.75
CA ARG A 345 25.90 -3.31 11.05
C ARG A 345 25.05 -4.00 9.97
N GLU A 346 23.75 -3.72 9.91
CA GLU A 346 22.81 -4.27 8.93
C GLU A 346 22.22 -3.18 8.03
N PHE A 347 21.62 -2.14 8.61
CA PHE A 347 20.91 -1.08 7.90
C PHE A 347 21.37 0.33 8.28
#